data_AF-X1A9T0-F1
#
_entry.id   AF-X1A9T0-F1
#
_cell.length_a   1.000
_cell.length_b   1.000
_cell.length_c   1.000
_cell.angle_alpha   90.00
_cell.angle_beta   90.00
_cell.angle_gamma   90.00
#
_symmetry.space_group_name_H-M   'P 1'
#
loop_
_entity.id
_entity.type
_entity.pdbx_description
1 polymer ?
#
loop_
_entity_poly.entity_id
_entity_poly.type
_entity_poly.pdbx_seq_one_letter_code
_entity_poly.pdbx_strand_id
1 'polypeptide(L)' 'MSMFCYQCQETAKGIGCTKRGVCGKSDDLANMQDLLVYLLKGISIFSVSARKLGNDYFILHLIGNPFSVSR' A
#
# COMPACT_ATOMS: atom_id res chain seq x y z
N MET A 1 -6.90 -17.11 10.83
CA MET A 1 -7.47 -16.05 9.99
C MET A 1 -6.62 -16.00 8.73
N SER A 2 -7.17 -16.15 7.52
CA SER A 2 -6.37 -16.19 6.28
C SER A 2 -6.10 -14.81 5.66
N MET A 3 -6.92 -13.80 5.98
CA MET A 3 -6.68 -12.39 5.67
C MET A 3 -7.35 -11.45 6.67
N PHE A 4 -7.12 -10.14 6.53
CA PHE A 4 -7.94 -9.10 7.15
C PHE A 4 -8.01 -7.86 6.25
N CYS A 5 -9.20 -7.46 5.80
CA CYS A 5 -9.38 -6.28 4.95
C CYS A 5 -10.65 -5.51 5.30
N TYR A 6 -10.49 -4.22 5.62
CA TYR A 6 -11.53 -3.30 6.09
C TYR A 6 -11.60 -1.96 5.32
N GLN A 7 -11.06 -1.93 4.09
CA GLN A 7 -10.78 -0.69 3.37
C GLN A 7 -12.01 -0.04 2.73
N CYS A 8 -12.99 -0.84 2.32
CA CYS A 8 -14.20 -0.36 1.66
C CYS A 8 -15.39 -0.31 2.63
N GLN A 9 -16.40 0.47 2.29
CA GLN A 9 -17.63 0.58 3.09
C GLN A 9 -18.36 -0.77 3.21
N GLU A 10 -18.31 -1.59 2.16
CA GLU A 10 -19.10 -2.82 2.03
C GLU A 10 -18.55 -4.02 2.81
N THR A 11 -17.53 -3.83 3.66
CA THR A 11 -16.85 -4.94 4.35
C THR A 11 -17.81 -5.88 5.08
N ALA A 12 -17.42 -7.15 5.20
CA ALA A 12 -18.26 -8.16 5.84
C ALA A 12 -18.68 -7.71 7.25
N LYS A 13 -20.01 -7.65 7.47
CA LYS A 13 -20.65 -7.20 8.71
C LYS A 13 -20.28 -5.76 9.15
N GLY A 14 -19.74 -4.94 8.25
CA GLY A 14 -19.25 -3.59 8.57
C GLY A 14 -18.04 -3.55 9.51
N ILE A 15 -17.31 -4.67 9.65
CA ILE A 15 -16.15 -4.78 10.57
C ILE A 15 -14.88 -5.11 9.77
N GLY A 16 -14.93 -6.11 8.89
CA GLY A 16 -13.77 -6.53 8.13
C GLY A 16 -13.93 -7.91 7.48
N CYS A 17 -13.35 -8.06 6.30
CA CYS A 17 -13.31 -9.32 5.55
C CYS A 17 -12.16 -10.19 6.05
N THR A 18 -12.43 -11.43 6.46
CA THR A 18 -11.42 -12.33 7.09
C THR A 18 -11.18 -13.65 6.37
N LYS A 19 -11.98 -13.97 5.34
CA LYS A 19 -11.91 -15.21 4.54
C LYS A 19 -11.93 -14.95 3.04
N ARG A 20 -12.92 -14.17 2.57
CA ARG A 20 -12.99 -13.61 1.21
C ARG A 20 -13.51 -12.18 1.28
N GLY A 21 -13.01 -11.28 0.44
CA GLY A 21 -13.54 -9.93 0.32
C GLY A 21 -14.94 -9.95 -0.30
N VAL A 22 -15.84 -9.09 0.18
CA VAL A 22 -17.16 -8.88 -0.44
C VAL A 22 -17.04 -8.42 -1.90
N CYS A 23 -15.96 -7.69 -2.21
CA CYS A 23 -15.58 -7.25 -3.55
C CYS A 23 -14.95 -8.37 -4.40
N GLY A 24 -14.93 -9.61 -3.91
CA GLY A 24 -14.38 -10.78 -4.62
C GLY A 24 -12.90 -11.04 -4.39
N LYS A 25 -12.17 -10.12 -3.72
CA LYS A 25 -10.73 -10.23 -3.39
C LYS A 25 -10.42 -11.54 -2.64
N SER A 26 -9.47 -12.32 -3.17
CA SER A 26 -8.92 -13.51 -2.51
C SER A 26 -8.02 -13.13 -1.34
N ASP A 27 -7.80 -14.07 -0.43
CA ASP A 27 -6.86 -13.94 0.69
C ASP A 27 -5.42 -13.80 0.20
N ASP A 28 -5.00 -14.56 -0.81
CA ASP A 28 -3.66 -14.40 -1.41
C ASP A 28 -3.42 -12.97 -1.92
N LEU A 29 -4.38 -12.43 -2.66
CA LEU A 29 -4.30 -11.05 -3.16
C LEU A 29 -4.34 -10.03 -2.01
N ALA A 30 -5.07 -10.32 -0.93
CA ALA A 30 -5.06 -9.49 0.28
C ALA A 30 -3.68 -9.42 0.92
N ASN A 31 -3.09 -10.58 1.16
CA ASN A 31 -1.79 -10.69 1.79
C ASN A 31 -0.68 -10.07 0.92
N MET A 32 -0.76 -10.21 -0.41
CA MET A 32 0.16 -9.53 -1.32
C MET A 32 0.03 -8.01 -1.27
N GLN A 33 -1.19 -7.47 -1.19
CA GLN A 33 -1.40 -6.03 -1.04
C GLN A 33 -0.89 -5.52 0.32
N ASP A 34 -1.06 -6.30 1.39
CA ASP A 34 -0.51 -5.94 2.70
C ASP A 34 1.02 -5.94 2.69
N LEU A 35 1.65 -6.92 2.01
CA LEU A 35 3.11 -6.95 1.82
C LEU A 35 3.59 -5.78 0.97
N LEU A 36 2.87 -5.42 -0.10
CA LEU A 36 3.19 -4.25 -0.91
C LEU A 36 3.19 -2.97 -0.06
N VAL A 37 2.16 -2.76 0.76
CA VAL A 37 2.09 -1.60 1.66
C VAL A 37 3.21 -1.62 2.69
N TYR A 38 3.58 -2.79 3.21
CA TYR A 38 4.71 -2.94 4.12
C TYR A 38 6.03 -2.50 3.47
N LEU A 39 6.31 -2.96 2.25
CA LEU A 39 7.51 -2.56 1.51
C LEU A 39 7.51 -1.07 1.18
N LEU A 40 6.36 -0.51 0.77
CA LEU A 40 6.22 0.93 0.50
C LEU A 40 6.50 1.78 1.74
N LYS A 41 6.09 1.33 2.93
CA LYS A 41 6.46 1.99 4.20
C LYS A 41 7.97 1.93 4.46
N GLY A 42 8.63 0.82 4.14
CA GLY A 42 10.09 0.73 4.22
C GLY A 42 10.80 1.71 3.28
N ILE A 43 10.32 1.80 2.03
CA ILE A 43 10.85 2.72 1.02
C ILE A 43 10.62 4.19 1.42
N SER A 44 9.47 4.51 2.04
CA SER A 44 9.16 5.89 2.43
C SER A 44 10.11 6.45 3.49
N ILE A 45 10.70 5.61 4.35
CA ILE A 45 11.73 6.02 5.32
C ILE A 45 12.94 6.65 4.60
N PHE A 46 13.39 6.00 3.52
CA PHE A 46 14.49 6.52 2.72
C PHE A 46 14.06 7.74 1.90
N SER A 47 12.83 7.75 1.37
CA SER A 47 12.30 8.89 0.62
C SER A 47 12.26 10.17 1.45
N VAL A 48 11.76 10.08 2.69
CA VAL A 48 11.69 11.22 3.61
C VAL A 48 13.09 11.72 3.97
N SER A 49 14.05 10.83 4.18
CA SER A 49 15.44 11.19 4.47
C SER A 49 16.14 11.83 3.27
N ALA A 50 15.95 11.27 2.07
CA ALA A 50 16.51 11.79 0.83
C ALA A 50 15.96 13.19 0.50
N ARG A 51 14.67 13.44 0.77
CA ARG A 51 14.05 14.76 0.61
C ARG A 51 14.67 15.83 1.51
N LYS A 52 15.05 15.49 2.75
CA LYS A 52 15.77 16.41 3.65
C LYS A 52 17.15 16.80 3.12
N LEU A 53 17.76 15.94 2.30
CA LEU A 53 19.07 16.15 1.67
C LEU A 53 18.96 16.81 0.28
N GLY A 54 17.74 17.13 -0.19
CA GLY A 54 17.48 17.72 -1.50
C GLY A 54 17.51 16.74 -2.68
N ASN A 55 17.45 15.42 -2.41
CA ASN A 55 17.56 14.36 -3.40
C ASN A 55 16.22 13.62 -3.59
N ASP A 56 15.25 14.30 -4.21
CA ASP A 56 13.86 13.83 -4.26
C ASP A 56 13.62 12.71 -5.30
N TYR A 57 14.49 12.57 -6.30
CA TYR A 57 14.13 11.90 -7.55
C TYR A 57 14.39 10.40 -7.61
N PHE A 58 15.33 9.86 -6.82
CA PHE A 58 15.78 8.47 -7.01
C PHE A 58 14.74 7.45 -6.56
N ILE A 59 14.05 7.70 -5.45
CA ILE A 59 13.09 6.74 -4.90
C ILE A 59 11.74 6.78 -5.62
N LEU A 60 11.30 7.95 -6.07
CA LEU A 60 10.03 8.10 -6.81
C LEU A 60 10.02 7.36 -8.16
N HIS A 61 11.18 7.27 -8.82
CA HIS A 61 11.31 6.51 -10.07
C HIS A 61 11.17 4.99 -9.86
N LEU A 62 11.62 4.46 -8.71
CA LEU A 62 11.51 3.03 -8.38
C LEU A 62 10.06 2.58 -8.17
N ILE A 63 9.17 3.48 -7.73
CA ILE A 63 7.75 3.16 -7.46
C ILE A 63 6.85 3.37 -8.68
N GLY A 64 7.44 3.70 -9.85
CA GLY A 64 6.72 3.83 -11.12
C GLY A 64 5.65 4.91 -11.12
N ASN A 65 5.78 5.95 -10.29
CA ASN A 65 4.75 6.96 -10.14
C ASN A 65 5.04 8.17 -11.06
N PRO A 66 4.34 8.34 -12.20
CA PRO A 66 4.48 9.52 -13.04
C PRO A 66 3.87 10.79 -12.40
N PHE A 67 3.27 10.71 -11.21
CA PHE A 67 2.40 11.75 -10.65
C PHE A 67 3.04 12.75 -9.70
N SER A 68 4.38 12.83 -9.66
CA SER A 68 5.08 13.75 -8.72
C SER A 68 6.24 14.51 -9.36
N VAL A 69 6.02 14.98 -10.60
CA VAL A 69 6.70 16.17 -11.11
C VAL A 69 5.72 17.33 -11.00
N SER A 70 5.68 17.96 -9.83
CA SER A 70 5.27 19.35 -9.68
C SER A 70 5.83 19.87 -8.37
N ARG A 71 6.57 20.98 -8.49
CA ARG A 71 7.08 21.85 -7.43
C ARG A 71 6.22 21.90 -6.18
#